data_AF-A0A6B3EDS9-F1
#
_entry.id   AF-A0A6B3EDS9-F1
#
_cell.length_a   1.000
_cell.length_b   1.000
_cell.length_c   1.000
_cell.angle_alpha   90.00
_cell.angle_beta   90.00
_cell.angle_gamma   90.00
#
_symmetry.space_group_name_H-M   'P 1'
#
loop_
_entity.id
_entity.type
_entity.pdbx_description
1 polymer ?
#
loop_
_entity_poly.entity_id
_entity_poly.type
_entity_poly.pdbx_seq_one_letter_code
_entity_poly.pdbx_strand_id
1 'polypeptide(L)'
;MADQEALTEVGTATRRHHDPAIRGFASDNYAGAHPEVLAALAVANGGHQVAYGGDAYTEHLQVIMRDLFGPRAEAFPVFNGTGANVVSLQAVTDRWGA
;
A
#
# COMPACT_ATOMS: atom_id res chain seq x y z
N MET A 1 -1.39 -47.54 1.79
CA MET A 1 -1.25 -47.43 3.25
C MET A 1 -0.19 -46.37 3.48
N ALA A 2 -0.55 -45.35 4.26
CA ALA A 2 0.03 -44.01 4.30
C ALA A 2 1.53 -43.96 4.64
N ASP A 3 2.20 -42.92 4.13
CA ASP A 3 2.96 -42.03 5.01
C ASP A 3 2.97 -40.60 4.47
N GLN A 4 2.18 -39.72 5.11
CA GLN A 4 2.23 -38.27 4.96
C GLN A 4 2.84 -37.73 6.26
N GLU A 5 4.18 -37.69 6.33
CA GLU A 5 4.86 -37.02 7.44
C GLU A 5 4.74 -35.50 7.29
N ALA A 6 3.81 -34.96 8.07
CA ALA A 6 3.80 -33.65 8.71
C ALA A 6 4.70 -32.56 8.10
N LEU A 7 4.10 -31.75 7.22
CA LEU A 7 4.53 -30.36 7.04
C LEU A 7 4.28 -29.62 8.37
N THR A 8 5.35 -29.28 9.07
CA THR A 8 5.30 -28.45 10.27
C THR A 8 4.81 -27.06 9.89
N GLU A 9 3.57 -26.71 10.28
CA GLU A 9 3.11 -25.32 10.26
C GLU A 9 4.03 -24.49 11.18
N VAL A 10 4.84 -23.62 10.58
CA VAL A 10 5.57 -22.60 11.33
C VAL A 10 4.55 -21.55 11.76
N GLY A 11 3.96 -21.76 12.95
CA GLY A 11 3.05 -20.79 13.55
C GLY A 11 3.77 -19.46 13.81
N THR A 12 3.29 -18.36 13.22
CA THR A 12 3.83 -17.03 13.51
C THR A 12 3.51 -16.65 14.95
N ALA A 13 4.45 -16.01 15.67
CA ALA A 13 4.25 -15.55 17.04
C ALA A 13 3.20 -14.41 17.19
N THR A 14 2.60 -13.97 16.09
CA THR A 14 1.64 -12.87 16.01
C THR A 14 0.40 -13.15 16.85
N ARG A 15 0.02 -12.20 17.72
CA ARG A 15 -1.21 -12.26 18.53
C ARG A 15 -2.05 -11.02 18.26
N ARG A 16 -3.38 -11.19 18.32
CA ARG A 16 -4.32 -10.07 18.21
C ARG A 16 -4.37 -9.31 19.54
N HIS A 17 -4.23 -7.99 19.49
CA HIS A 17 -4.19 -7.11 20.67
C HIS A 17 -5.40 -6.18 20.83
N HIS A 18 -6.38 -6.23 19.93
CA HIS A 18 -7.60 -5.41 19.98
C HIS A 18 -8.83 -6.20 19.52
N ASP A 19 -10.02 -5.72 19.85
CA ASP A 19 -11.29 -6.27 19.35
C ASP A 19 -11.64 -5.67 17.97
N PRO A 20 -11.64 -6.46 16.88
CA PRO A 20 -11.93 -5.98 15.54
C PRO A 20 -13.42 -5.73 15.30
N ALA A 21 -14.30 -6.01 16.26
CA ALA A 21 -15.72 -5.64 16.19
C ALA A 21 -15.99 -4.20 16.65
N ILE A 22 -15.06 -3.59 17.39
CA ILE A 22 -15.21 -2.19 17.82
C ILE A 22 -15.23 -1.27 16.59
N ARG A 23 -16.20 -0.36 16.56
CA ARG A 23 -16.33 0.71 15.56
C ARG A 23 -16.38 2.03 16.30
N GLY A 24 -15.50 2.95 15.90
CA GLY A 24 -15.51 4.33 16.37
C GLY A 24 -16.01 5.27 15.28
N PHE A 25 -16.56 6.42 15.70
CA PHE A 25 -16.96 7.50 14.80
C PHE A 25 -16.01 8.71 14.90
N ALA A 26 -14.85 8.55 15.51
CA ALA A 26 -13.87 9.64 15.69
C ALA A 26 -13.11 9.95 14.40
N SER A 27 -12.57 8.93 13.74
CA SER A 27 -11.88 9.05 12.46
C SER A 27 -11.90 7.71 11.73
N ASP A 28 -11.92 7.78 10.40
CA ASP A 28 -11.79 6.64 9.49
C ASP A 28 -10.36 6.06 9.46
N ASN A 29 -9.34 6.85 9.81
CA ASN A 29 -7.96 6.36 9.91
C ASN A 29 -7.71 5.34 11.05
N TYR A 30 -8.74 5.07 11.87
CA TYR A 30 -8.74 3.99 12.85
C TYR A 30 -9.09 2.64 12.22
N ALA A 31 -9.65 2.63 11.01
CA ALA A 31 -9.94 1.41 10.29
C ALA A 31 -8.65 0.70 9.84
N GLY A 32 -8.69 -0.64 9.84
CA GLY A 32 -7.62 -1.44 9.25
C GLY A 32 -7.66 -1.42 7.71
N ALA A 33 -6.64 -2.02 7.09
CA ALA A 33 -6.59 -2.18 5.64
C ALA A 33 -7.67 -3.15 5.13
N HIS A 34 -8.19 -2.89 3.94
CA HIS A 34 -9.12 -3.80 3.25
C HIS A 34 -8.44 -5.17 2.99
N PRO A 35 -9.13 -6.32 3.14
CA PRO A 35 -8.51 -7.64 2.97
C PRO A 35 -7.79 -7.84 1.63
N GLU A 36 -8.33 -7.28 0.55
CA GLU A 36 -7.74 -7.36 -0.79
C GLU A 36 -6.38 -6.62 -0.87
N VAL A 37 -6.21 -5.53 -0.14
CA VAL A 37 -4.93 -4.80 -0.07
C VAL A 37 -3.87 -5.66 0.62
N LEU A 38 -4.23 -6.33 1.72
CA LEU A 38 -3.33 -7.25 2.42
C LEU A 38 -2.97 -8.46 1.55
N ALA A 39 -3.93 -8.98 0.79
CA ALA A 39 -3.68 -10.06 -0.16
C ALA A 39 -2.74 -9.61 -1.29
N ALA A 40 -2.93 -8.41 -1.86
CA ALA A 40 -2.05 -7.85 -2.88
C ALA A 40 -0.61 -7.67 -2.37
N LEU A 41 -0.45 -7.23 -1.12
CA LEU A 41 0.87 -7.14 -0.48
C LEU A 41 1.52 -8.52 -0.32
N ALA A 42 0.76 -9.55 0.07
CA ALA A 42 1.28 -10.91 0.16
C ALA A 42 1.73 -11.46 -1.20
N VAL A 43 1.00 -11.15 -2.29
CA VAL A 43 1.41 -11.49 -3.66
C VAL A 43 2.68 -10.72 -4.06
N ALA A 44 2.75 -9.43 -3.76
CA ALA A 44 3.91 -8.58 -4.07
C ALA A 44 5.18 -8.95 -3.29
N ASN A 45 5.03 -9.61 -2.14
CA ASN A 45 6.14 -10.08 -1.31
C ASN A 45 6.88 -11.31 -1.88
N GLY A 46 6.54 -11.76 -3.10
CA GLY A 46 7.26 -12.82 -3.80
C GLY A 46 8.47 -12.33 -4.58
N GLY A 47 9.61 -13.01 -4.46
CA GLY A 47 10.79 -12.76 -5.29
C GLY A 47 11.45 -11.39 -5.08
N HIS A 48 12.14 -10.90 -6.12
CA HIS A 48 12.85 -9.62 -6.10
C HIS A 48 12.35 -8.70 -7.21
N GLN A 49 12.30 -7.40 -6.91
CA GLN A 49 11.94 -6.32 -7.84
C GLN A 49 12.92 -5.15 -7.66
N VAL A 50 13.01 -4.28 -8.67
CA VAL A 50 13.88 -3.10 -8.62
C VAL A 50 13.32 -2.08 -7.63
N ALA A 51 14.20 -1.43 -6.87
CA ALA A 51 13.81 -0.44 -5.87
C ALA A 51 13.42 0.91 -6.49
N TYR A 52 12.88 1.81 -5.64
CA TYR A 52 12.63 3.21 -5.96
C TYR A 52 11.71 3.45 -7.18
N GLY A 53 10.69 2.60 -7.34
CA GLY A 53 9.67 2.76 -8.38
C GLY A 53 10.01 2.12 -9.72
N GLY A 54 11.14 1.41 -9.83
CA GLY A 54 11.50 0.63 -11.01
C GLY A 54 10.81 -0.74 -11.12
N ASP A 55 9.86 -1.04 -10.24
CA ASP A 55 9.16 -2.31 -10.15
C ASP A 55 7.87 -2.35 -11.00
N ALA A 56 7.41 -3.57 -11.29
CA ALA A 56 6.21 -3.80 -12.10
C ALA A 56 4.91 -3.27 -11.46
N TYR A 57 4.83 -3.16 -10.12
CA TYR A 57 3.63 -2.64 -9.45
C TYR A 57 3.54 -1.13 -9.61
N THR A 58 4.67 -0.43 -9.52
CA THR A 58 4.75 1.00 -9.79
C THR A 58 4.44 1.32 -11.26
N GLU A 59 4.91 0.50 -12.20
CA GLU A 59 4.53 0.63 -13.62
C GLU A 59 3.01 0.45 -13.82
N HIS A 60 2.43 -0.57 -13.21
CA HIS A 60 0.99 -0.83 -13.28
C HIS A 60 0.16 0.30 -12.69
N LEU A 61 0.61 0.92 -11.59
CA LEU A 61 -0.01 2.11 -11.02
C LEU A 61 -0.11 3.25 -12.07
N GLN A 62 0.94 3.47 -12.86
CA GLN A 62 0.89 4.50 -13.91
C GLN A 62 -0.19 4.21 -14.95
N VAL A 63 -0.37 2.94 -15.32
CA VAL A 63 -1.42 2.53 -16.27
C VAL A 63 -2.80 2.87 -15.70
N ILE A 64 -3.08 2.42 -14.48
CA ILE A 64 -4.37 2.69 -13.82
C ILE A 64 -4.63 4.20 -13.72
N MET A 65 -3.62 4.98 -13.34
CA MET A 65 -3.79 6.42 -13.15
C MET A 65 -4.04 7.15 -14.47
N ARG A 66 -3.43 6.71 -15.57
CA ARG A 66 -3.75 7.22 -16.91
C ARG A 66 -5.16 6.84 -17.36
N ASP A 67 -5.64 5.65 -17.03
CA ASP A 67 -6.99 5.22 -17.35
C ASP A 67 -8.04 6.04 -16.58
N LEU A 68 -7.75 6.37 -15.31
CA LEU A 68 -8.66 7.12 -14.43
C LEU A 68 -8.65 8.63 -14.70
N PHE A 69 -7.47 9.22 -14.90
CA PHE A 69 -7.28 10.68 -14.93
C PHE A 69 -6.85 11.22 -16.31
N GLY A 70 -6.66 10.35 -17.29
CA GLY A 70 -6.31 10.68 -18.66
C GLY A 70 -4.83 10.42 -19.00
N PRO A 71 -4.47 10.40 -20.31
CA PRO A 71 -3.21 9.85 -20.80
C PRO A 71 -1.96 10.62 -20.36
N ARG A 72 -2.11 11.85 -19.85
CA ARG A 72 -1.01 12.68 -19.33
C ARG A 72 -0.83 12.59 -17.81
N ALA A 73 -1.64 11.78 -17.11
CA ALA A 73 -1.51 11.62 -15.68
C ALA A 73 -0.21 10.86 -15.34
N GLU A 74 0.50 11.38 -14.34
CA GLU A 74 1.68 10.75 -13.74
C GLU A 74 1.43 10.59 -12.24
N ALA A 75 1.79 9.44 -11.69
CA ALA A 75 1.56 9.13 -10.28
C ALA A 75 2.86 8.96 -9.52
N PHE A 76 2.95 9.58 -8.35
CA PHE A 76 4.11 9.50 -7.48
C PHE A 76 3.67 9.01 -6.10
N PRO A 77 3.85 7.72 -5.77
CA PRO A 77 3.50 7.19 -4.45
C PRO A 77 4.28 7.88 -3.34
N VAL A 78 3.58 8.29 -2.29
CA VAL A 78 4.15 8.87 -1.07
C VAL A 78 3.46 8.28 0.14
N PHE A 79 4.10 8.36 1.31
CA PHE A 79 3.64 7.63 2.50
C PHE A 79 2.27 8.05 3.05
N ASN A 80 1.91 9.32 2.94
CA ASN A 80 0.65 9.83 3.49
C ASN A 80 0.18 11.11 2.79
N GLY A 81 -1.04 11.55 3.13
CA GLY A 81 -1.65 12.75 2.58
C GLY A 81 -0.88 14.04 2.91
N THR A 82 -0.27 14.14 4.08
CA THR A 82 0.55 15.32 4.44
C THR A 82 1.75 15.46 3.50
N GLY A 83 2.48 14.37 3.24
CA GLY A 83 3.59 14.34 2.29
C GLY A 83 3.15 14.67 0.88
N ALA A 84 2.02 14.11 0.43
CA ALA A 84 1.45 14.41 -0.89
C ALA A 84 1.17 15.91 -1.06
N ASN A 85 0.51 16.52 -0.07
CA ASN A 85 0.18 17.94 -0.11
C ASN A 85 1.44 18.82 -0.11
N VAL A 86 2.40 18.53 0.79
CA VAL A 86 3.63 19.32 0.90
C VAL A 86 4.44 19.27 -0.39
N VAL A 87 4.68 18.07 -0.94
CA VAL A 87 5.46 17.90 -2.19
C VAL A 87 4.75 18.59 -3.35
N SER A 88 3.43 18.41 -3.49
CA SER A 88 2.66 19.01 -4.58
C SER A 88 2.69 20.53 -4.52
N LEU A 89 2.47 21.12 -3.33
CA LEU A 89 2.52 22.57 -3.15
C LEU A 89 3.92 23.11 -3.47
N GLN A 90 4.97 22.50 -2.93
CA GLN A 90 6.35 22.94 -3.22
C GLN A 90 6.72 22.89 -4.70
N ALA A 91 6.13 21.97 -5.47
CA ALA A 91 6.39 21.85 -6.90
C ALA A 91 5.72 22.95 -7.75
N VAL A 92 4.64 23.57 -7.25
CA VAL A 92 3.85 24.55 -7.99
C VAL A 92 3.90 25.96 -7.42
N THR A 93 4.62 26.16 -6.30
CA THR A 93 4.79 27.47 -5.66
C THR A 93 6.26 27.88 -5.65
N ASP A 94 6.53 29.17 -5.89
CA ASP A 94 7.84 29.73 -5.59
C ASP A 94 8.11 29.73 -4.09
N ARG A 95 9.37 29.51 -3.71
CA ARG A 95 9.82 29.48 -2.30
C ARG A 95 9.42 30.73 -1.49
N TRP A 96 9.13 31.85 -2.16
CA TRP A 96 8.83 33.14 -1.55
C TRP A 96 7.58 33.83 -2.14
N GLY A 97 6.71 33.09 -2.86
CA GLY A 97 5.50 33.65 -3.46
C GLY A 97 4.33 33.71 -2.48
N ALA A 98 4.43 34.61 -1.50
CA ALA A 98 3.29 35.09 -0.71
C ALA A 98 2.77 36.41 -1.31
#